data_AF-A0A3P7N443-F1
#
_entry.id   AF-A0A3P7N443-F1
#
_cell.length_a   1.000
_cell.length_b   1.000
_cell.length_c   1.000
_cell.angle_alpha   90.00
_cell.angle_beta   90.00
_cell.angle_gamma   90.00
#
_symmetry.space_group_name_H-M   'P 1'
#
loop_
_entity.id
_entity.type
_entity.pdbx_description
1 polymer ?
#
loop_
_entity_poly.entity_id
_entity_poly.type
_entity_poly.pdbx_seq_one_letter_code
_entity_poly.pdbx_strand_id
1 'polypeptide(L)'
;MSDYETKRSNLYSIERLKDRLVNAQLADPATKHRTRRAVSEIGKRVSMIRGLLRDRKSEVDCAVEAAKAFQDDLNRLSKFCEKTEKAIQLVENATIFTPSGTDLDYVRSQETETDQLARALQTRWNDACSKEPSPDARLKIVSFTVCMPNSPFLLCKKVFWNIENQ
;
A
#
# COMPACT_ATOMS: atom_id res chain seq x y z
N MET A 1 48.80 -8.69 -62.95
CA MET A 1 48.42 -9.69 -61.92
C MET A 1 47.94 -9.07 -60.61
N SER A 2 48.43 -7.89 -60.19
CA SER A 2 48.08 -7.23 -58.92
C SER A 2 46.59 -6.84 -58.74
N ASP A 3 45.91 -6.40 -59.81
CA ASP A 3 44.50 -5.97 -59.72
C ASP A 3 43.53 -7.14 -59.46
N TYR A 4 43.82 -8.30 -60.06
CA TYR A 4 43.04 -9.53 -59.84
C TYR A 4 43.14 -10.02 -58.39
N GLU A 5 44.35 -10.06 -57.84
CA GLU A 5 44.58 -10.44 -56.43
C GLU A 5 43.91 -9.45 -55.46
N THR A 6 43.92 -8.16 -55.80
CA THR A 6 43.25 -7.13 -54.99
C THR A 6 41.74 -7.32 -55.00
N LYS A 7 41.13 -7.53 -56.17
CA LYS A 7 39.69 -7.82 -56.30
C LYS A 7 39.29 -9.10 -55.58
N ARG A 8 40.14 -10.14 -55.66
CA ARG A 8 39.94 -11.40 -54.95
C ARG A 8 39.98 -11.23 -53.43
N SER A 9 40.95 -10.48 -52.91
CA SER A 9 41.05 -10.17 -51.48
C SER A 9 39.86 -9.33 -50.98
N ASN A 10 39.40 -8.38 -51.81
CA ASN A 10 38.21 -7.58 -51.53
C ASN A 10 36.94 -8.44 -51.47
N LEU A 11 36.79 -9.41 -52.39
CA LEU A 11 35.66 -10.34 -52.38
C LEU A 11 35.65 -11.20 -51.11
N TYR A 12 36.80 -11.76 -50.71
CA TYR A 12 36.90 -12.49 -49.43
C TYR A 12 36.58 -11.61 -48.23
N SER A 13 36.96 -10.33 -48.27
CA SER A 13 36.64 -9.38 -47.22
C SER A 13 35.14 -9.07 -47.15
N ILE A 14 34.48 -8.93 -48.30
CA ILE A 14 33.04 -8.71 -48.40
C ILE A 14 32.27 -9.95 -47.91
N GLU A 15 32.68 -11.16 -48.30
CA GLU A 15 32.09 -12.40 -47.81
C GLU A 15 32.20 -12.53 -46.29
N ARG A 16 33.39 -12.25 -45.74
CA ARG A 16 33.61 -12.27 -44.28
C ARG A 16 32.78 -11.20 -43.56
N LEU A 17 32.59 -10.03 -44.17
CA LEU A 17 31.74 -8.97 -43.62
C LEU A 17 30.25 -9.34 -43.67
N LYS A 18 29.79 -9.99 -44.74
CA LYS A 18 28.44 -10.55 -44.87
C LYS A 18 28.18 -11.59 -43.79
N ASP A 19 29.10 -12.52 -43.59
CA ASP A 19 28.96 -13.58 -42.58
C ASP A 19 28.92 -12.98 -41.16
N ARG A 20 29.74 -11.95 -40.88
CA ARG A 20 29.68 -11.20 -39.62
C ARG A 20 28.35 -10.45 -39.44
N LEU A 21 27.82 -9.86 -40.50
CA LEU A 21 26.56 -9.11 -40.45
C LEU A 21 25.36 -10.03 -40.19
N VAL A 22 25.30 -11.19 -40.84
CA VAL A 22 24.29 -12.23 -40.59
C VAL A 22 24.38 -12.74 -39.14
N ASN A 23 25.61 -12.99 -38.65
CA ASN A 23 25.85 -13.41 -37.27
C ASN A 23 25.54 -12.32 -36.23
N ALA A 24 25.63 -11.04 -36.60
CA ALA A 24 25.27 -9.91 -35.74
C ALA A 24 23.76 -9.61 -35.76
N GLN A 25 23.07 -9.80 -36.89
CA GLN A 25 21.60 -9.71 -36.99
C GLN A 25 20.89 -10.82 -36.21
N LEU A 26 21.58 -11.92 -36.00
CA LEU A 26 21.24 -12.94 -35.02
C LEU A 26 21.94 -12.63 -33.70
N ALA A 27 21.46 -11.65 -32.92
CA ALA A 27 21.74 -11.69 -31.49
C ALA A 27 21.50 -13.13 -31.03
N ASP A 28 22.55 -13.81 -30.54
CA ASP A 28 22.60 -15.26 -30.33
C ASP A 28 21.21 -15.77 -29.89
N PRO A 29 20.59 -16.72 -30.61
CA PRO A 29 19.23 -17.17 -30.32
C PRO A 29 18.99 -17.49 -28.84
N ALA A 30 20.01 -17.97 -28.13
CA ALA A 30 19.93 -18.20 -26.70
C ALA A 30 19.81 -16.89 -25.90
N THR A 31 20.58 -15.86 -26.25
CA THR A 31 20.46 -14.50 -25.69
C THR A 31 19.09 -13.87 -25.98
N LYS A 32 18.58 -13.96 -27.21
CA LYS A 32 17.21 -13.49 -27.54
C LYS A 32 16.16 -14.19 -26.68
N HIS A 33 16.26 -15.50 -26.52
CA HIS A 33 15.31 -16.28 -25.73
C HIS A 33 15.42 -16.00 -24.22
N ARG A 34 16.65 -15.82 -23.70
CA ARG A 34 16.90 -15.38 -22.32
C ARG A 34 16.25 -14.03 -22.04
N THR A 35 16.45 -13.05 -22.92
CA THR A 35 15.82 -11.73 -22.80
C THR A 35 14.31 -11.81 -22.85
N ARG A 36 13.73 -12.60 -23.77
CA ARG A 36 12.26 -12.80 -23.84
C ARG A 36 11.70 -13.41 -22.54
N ARG A 37 12.39 -14.39 -21.95
CA ARG A 37 12.00 -14.96 -20.66
C ARG A 37 12.09 -13.95 -19.53
N ALA A 38 13.17 -13.18 -19.46
CA ALA A 38 13.35 -12.14 -18.44
C ALA A 38 12.25 -11.06 -18.54
N VAL A 39 11.94 -10.59 -19.75
CA VAL A 39 10.86 -9.63 -19.98
C VAL A 39 9.49 -10.21 -19.61
N SER A 40 9.22 -11.47 -19.96
CA SER A 40 7.97 -12.14 -19.57
C SER A 40 7.83 -12.27 -18.05
N GLU A 41 8.92 -12.61 -17.37
CA GLU A 41 8.96 -12.71 -15.91
C GLU A 41 8.75 -11.34 -15.25
N ILE A 42 9.37 -10.27 -15.78
CA ILE A 42 9.11 -8.90 -15.33
C ILE A 42 7.64 -8.54 -15.55
N GLY A 43 7.07 -8.88 -16.71
CA GLY A 43 5.65 -8.65 -17.01
C GLY A 43 4.72 -9.32 -16.00
N LYS A 44 4.99 -10.59 -15.64
CA LYS A 44 4.24 -11.31 -14.60
C LYS A 44 4.33 -10.63 -13.24
N ARG A 45 5.54 -10.21 -12.84
CA ARG A 45 5.77 -9.51 -11.57
C ARG A 45 5.06 -8.17 -11.51
N VAL A 46 5.09 -7.39 -12.60
CA VAL A 46 4.37 -6.11 -12.69
C VAL A 46 2.87 -6.34 -12.56
N SER A 47 2.31 -7.34 -13.24
CA SER A 47 0.89 -7.68 -13.11
C SER A 47 0.52 -8.10 -11.68
N MET A 48 1.36 -8.90 -11.03
CA MET A 48 1.18 -9.30 -9.63
C MET A 48 1.21 -8.10 -8.68
N ILE A 49 2.19 -7.21 -8.82
CA ILE A 49 2.30 -5.99 -8.01
C ILE A 49 1.08 -5.09 -8.20
N ARG A 50 0.60 -4.93 -9.45
CA ARG A 50 -0.63 -4.17 -9.71
C ARG A 50 -1.85 -4.78 -9.04
N GLY A 51 -1.93 -6.12 -8.99
CA GLY A 51 -2.96 -6.84 -8.23
C GLY A 51 -2.89 -6.48 -6.74
N LEU A 52 -1.72 -6.71 -6.12
CA LEU A 52 -1.50 -6.41 -4.70
C LEU A 52 -1.78 -4.94 -4.34
N LEU A 53 -1.38 -3.99 -5.19
CA LEU A 53 -1.66 -2.57 -4.98
C LEU A 53 -3.15 -2.25 -5.06
N ARG A 54 -3.89 -2.91 -5.96
CA ARG A 54 -5.34 -2.75 -6.07
C ARG A 54 -6.04 -3.29 -4.82
N ASP A 55 -5.65 -4.47 -4.38
CA ASP A 55 -6.22 -5.10 -3.18
C ASP A 55 -5.93 -4.22 -1.96
N ARG A 56 -4.69 -3.76 -1.81
CA ARG A 56 -4.30 -2.87 -0.71
C ARG A 56 -5.03 -1.53 -0.75
N LYS A 57 -5.23 -0.95 -1.94
CA LYS A 57 -6.06 0.24 -2.09
C LYS A 57 -7.49 -0.02 -1.62
N SER A 58 -8.08 -1.14 -2.02
CA SER A 58 -9.43 -1.51 -1.60
C SER A 58 -9.53 -1.68 -0.08
N GLU A 59 -8.55 -2.32 0.55
CA GLU A 59 -8.50 -2.47 2.01
C GLU A 59 -8.42 -1.11 2.73
N VAL A 60 -7.57 -0.21 2.23
CA VAL A 60 -7.41 1.14 2.80
C VAL A 60 -8.70 1.95 2.61
N ASP A 61 -9.30 1.92 1.43
CA ASP A 61 -10.56 2.62 1.15
C ASP A 61 -11.67 2.12 2.09
N CYS A 62 -11.77 0.79 2.31
CA CYS A 62 -12.70 0.23 3.30
C CYS A 62 -12.41 0.71 4.74
N ALA A 63 -11.14 0.76 5.14
CA ALA A 63 -10.76 1.23 6.47
C ALA A 63 -11.09 2.72 6.67
N VAL A 64 -10.92 3.54 5.63
CA VAL A 64 -11.30 4.96 5.65
C VAL A 64 -12.79 5.13 5.84
N GLU A 65 -13.63 4.38 5.11
CA GLU A 65 -15.09 4.46 5.28
C GLU A 65 -15.53 3.98 6.66
N ALA A 66 -14.91 2.91 7.19
CA ALA A 66 -15.17 2.46 8.56
C ALA A 66 -14.79 3.52 9.61
N ALA A 67 -13.67 4.23 9.42
CA ALA A 67 -13.24 5.30 10.32
C ALA A 67 -14.17 6.52 10.26
N LYS A 68 -14.69 6.87 9.07
CA LYS A 68 -15.70 7.93 8.92
C LYS A 68 -16.98 7.58 9.68
N ALA A 69 -17.50 6.37 9.48
CA ALA A 69 -18.70 5.90 10.19
C ALA A 69 -18.49 5.92 11.71
N PHE A 70 -17.32 5.49 12.19
CA PHE A 70 -16.97 5.55 13.61
C PHE A 70 -16.94 7.00 14.14
N GLN A 71 -16.39 7.94 13.37
CA GLN A 71 -16.37 9.36 13.74
C GLN A 71 -17.79 9.96 13.77
N ASP A 72 -18.65 9.59 12.83
CA ASP A 72 -20.04 10.05 12.81
C ASP A 72 -20.82 9.56 14.03
N ASP A 73 -20.60 8.30 14.43
CA ASP A 73 -21.16 7.73 15.65
C ASP A 73 -20.66 8.46 16.91
N LEU A 74 -19.36 8.80 16.99
CA LEU A 74 -18.81 9.62 18.06
C LEU A 74 -19.44 11.01 18.10
N ASN A 75 -19.62 11.66 16.94
CA ASN A 75 -20.26 12.96 16.84
C ASN A 75 -21.71 12.92 17.32
N ARG A 76 -22.43 11.83 17.01
CA ARG A 76 -23.80 11.60 17.49
C ARG A 76 -23.83 11.46 19.01
N LEU A 77 -22.90 10.68 19.58
CA LEU A 77 -22.77 10.51 21.02
C LEU A 77 -22.42 11.82 21.73
N SER A 78 -21.47 12.60 21.19
CA SER A 78 -21.09 13.91 21.73
C SER A 78 -22.30 14.85 21.80
N LYS A 79 -23.07 14.96 20.70
CA LYS A 79 -24.28 15.81 20.65
C LYS A 79 -25.34 15.38 21.66
N PHE A 80 -25.47 14.07 21.89
CA PHE A 80 -26.37 13.57 22.93
C PHE A 80 -25.86 13.97 24.32
N CYS A 81 -24.58 13.75 24.62
CA CYS A 81 -23.97 14.14 25.89
C CYS A 81 -24.14 15.65 26.17
N GLU A 82 -23.91 16.51 25.18
CA GLU A 82 -24.10 17.96 25.30
C GLU A 82 -25.56 18.34 25.64
N LYS A 83 -26.53 17.67 25.04
CA LYS A 83 -27.95 17.88 25.35
C LYS A 83 -28.32 17.37 26.73
N THR A 84 -27.78 16.22 27.12
CA THR A 84 -27.97 15.65 28.46
C THR A 84 -27.38 16.57 29.53
N GLU A 85 -26.19 17.11 29.31
CA GLU A 85 -25.57 18.07 30.21
C GLU A 85 -26.41 19.33 30.38
N LYS A 86 -26.94 19.90 29.27
CA LYS A 86 -27.88 21.03 29.33
C LYS A 86 -29.15 20.69 30.10
N ALA A 87 -29.71 19.51 29.89
CA ALA A 87 -30.91 19.07 30.60
C ALA A 87 -30.67 18.94 32.11
N ILE A 88 -29.50 18.41 32.51
CA ILE A 88 -29.08 18.33 33.92
C ILE A 88 -28.93 19.73 34.51
N GLN A 89 -28.21 20.63 33.84
CA GLN A 89 -28.03 22.02 34.29
C GLN A 89 -29.37 22.76 34.45
N LEU A 90 -30.34 22.52 33.57
CA LEU A 90 -31.68 23.11 33.70
C LEU A 90 -32.40 22.65 34.97
N VAL A 91 -32.26 21.37 35.34
CA VAL A 91 -32.85 20.82 36.56
C VAL A 91 -32.12 21.33 37.80
N GLU A 92 -30.78 21.34 37.79
CA GLU A 92 -29.98 21.77 38.93
C GLU A 92 -30.17 23.26 39.26
N ASN A 93 -30.35 24.10 38.25
CA ASN A 93 -30.54 25.55 38.44
C ASN A 93 -31.99 25.96 38.68
N ALA A 94 -32.96 25.04 38.57
CA ALA A 94 -34.37 25.33 38.79
C ALA A 94 -34.67 25.42 40.29
N THR A 95 -34.82 26.65 40.81
CA THR A 95 -35.04 26.91 42.25
C THR A 95 -36.51 26.95 42.67
N ILE A 96 -37.44 27.20 41.74
CA ILE A 96 -38.88 27.38 42.03
C ILE A 96 -39.78 26.72 40.98
N PHE A 97 -39.34 26.64 39.72
CA PHE A 97 -40.11 26.07 38.60
C PHE A 97 -39.16 25.39 37.62
N THR A 98 -39.47 24.15 37.22
CA THR A 98 -38.68 23.39 36.24
C THR A 98 -39.04 23.85 34.83
N PRO A 99 -38.08 24.38 34.03
CA PRO A 99 -38.33 24.80 32.66
C PRO A 99 -38.75 23.63 31.75
N SER A 100 -39.28 23.93 30.56
CA SER A 100 -39.96 22.95 29.68
C SER A 100 -39.17 21.65 29.52
N GLY A 101 -39.80 20.53 29.84
CA GLY A 101 -39.16 19.21 29.85
C GLY A 101 -38.71 18.67 28.49
N THR A 102 -38.76 19.44 27.41
CA THR A 102 -38.44 18.98 26.05
C THR A 102 -37.04 18.39 25.94
N ASP A 103 -36.03 18.97 26.60
CA ASP A 103 -34.67 18.40 26.61
C ASP A 103 -34.60 17.12 27.45
N LEU A 104 -35.32 17.04 28.58
CA LEU A 104 -35.40 15.84 29.41
C LEU A 104 -36.15 14.70 28.71
N ASP A 105 -37.25 15.02 28.03
CA ASP A 105 -38.04 14.10 27.23
C ASP A 105 -37.23 13.61 26.03
N TYR A 106 -36.45 14.49 25.39
CA TYR A 106 -35.50 14.10 24.36
C TYR A 106 -34.46 13.11 24.89
N VAL A 107 -33.80 13.42 26.01
CA VAL A 107 -32.80 12.55 26.64
C VAL A 107 -33.42 11.19 26.97
N ARG A 108 -34.59 11.18 27.61
CA ARG A 108 -35.33 9.96 27.96
C ARG A 108 -35.69 9.14 26.71
N SER A 109 -36.11 9.79 25.63
CA SER A 109 -36.49 9.10 24.39
C SER A 109 -35.29 8.50 23.62
N GLN A 110 -34.09 9.03 23.84
CA GLN A 110 -32.87 8.65 23.12
C GLN A 110 -31.88 7.82 23.96
N GLU A 111 -32.14 7.67 25.26
CA GLU A 111 -31.27 6.99 26.22
C GLU A 111 -30.89 5.57 25.77
N THR A 112 -31.89 4.74 25.47
CA THR A 112 -31.66 3.33 25.10
C THR A 112 -30.87 3.20 23.80
N GLU A 113 -31.20 3.99 22.78
CA GLU A 113 -30.48 3.97 21.51
C GLU A 113 -29.02 4.42 21.69
N THR A 114 -28.81 5.44 22.52
CA THR A 114 -27.48 6.00 22.73
C THR A 114 -26.59 5.10 23.60
N ASP A 115 -27.15 4.41 24.60
CA ASP A 115 -26.43 3.38 25.38
C ASP A 115 -25.98 2.21 24.48
N GLN A 116 -26.86 1.76 23.58
CA GLN A 116 -26.51 0.74 22.59
C GLN A 116 -25.39 1.21 21.66
N LEU A 117 -25.47 2.45 21.16
CA LEU A 117 -24.43 3.04 20.33
C LEU A 117 -23.07 3.12 21.06
N ALA A 118 -23.07 3.54 22.34
CA ALA A 118 -21.87 3.64 23.15
C ALA A 118 -21.20 2.27 23.37
N ARG A 119 -21.99 1.22 23.68
CA ARG A 119 -21.48 -0.15 23.82
C ARG A 119 -20.91 -0.69 22.49
N ALA A 120 -21.58 -0.42 21.38
CA ALA A 120 -21.10 -0.80 20.05
C ALA A 120 -19.78 -0.08 19.69
N LEU A 121 -19.68 1.22 19.97
CA LEU A 121 -18.45 2.00 19.82
C LEU A 121 -17.31 1.42 20.65
N GLN A 122 -17.55 1.15 21.93
CA GLN A 122 -16.55 0.57 22.83
C GLN A 122 -16.06 -0.79 22.32
N THR A 123 -16.99 -1.64 21.84
CA THR A 123 -16.64 -2.95 21.29
C THR A 123 -15.75 -2.81 20.05
N ARG A 124 -16.14 -1.95 19.10
CA ARG A 124 -15.34 -1.68 17.88
C ARG A 124 -13.96 -1.11 18.22
N TRP A 125 -13.88 -0.21 19.20
CA TRP A 125 -12.61 0.36 19.66
C TRP A 125 -11.68 -0.72 20.23
N ASN A 126 -12.19 -1.55 21.13
CA ASN A 126 -11.43 -2.65 21.74
C ASN A 126 -10.94 -3.66 20.67
N ASP A 127 -11.81 -3.97 19.70
CA ASP A 127 -11.46 -4.82 18.57
C ASP A 127 -10.34 -4.22 17.71
N ALA A 128 -10.38 -2.92 17.46
CA ALA A 128 -9.35 -2.21 16.70
C ALA A 128 -8.01 -2.23 17.43
N CYS A 129 -8.00 -1.95 18.73
CA CYS A 129 -6.79 -1.99 19.56
C CYS A 129 -6.18 -3.40 19.65
N SER A 130 -7.01 -4.45 19.64
CA SER A 130 -6.54 -5.84 19.75
C SER A 130 -6.00 -6.41 18.44
N LYS A 131 -6.41 -5.85 17.30
CA LYS A 131 -6.08 -6.36 15.95
C LYS A 131 -4.88 -5.68 15.30
N GLU A 132 -4.26 -4.69 15.94
CA GLU A 132 -3.16 -3.94 15.31
C GLU A 132 -1.93 -4.84 15.10
N PRO A 133 -1.58 -5.24 13.85
CA PRO A 133 -0.45 -6.12 13.63
C PRO A 133 0.85 -5.31 13.80
N SER A 134 1.89 -5.98 14.31
CA SER A 134 3.20 -5.36 14.53
C SER A 134 3.70 -4.65 13.26
N PRO A 135 4.46 -3.55 13.38
CA PRO A 135 5.01 -2.83 12.24
C PRO A 135 5.70 -3.74 11.21
N ASP A 136 6.37 -4.80 11.67
CA ASP A 136 7.07 -5.80 10.85
C ASP A 136 6.14 -6.67 9.99
N ALA A 137 4.92 -6.97 10.47
CA ALA A 137 3.94 -7.73 9.68
C ALA A 137 3.39 -6.92 8.50
N ARG A 138 3.42 -5.58 8.58
CA ARG A 138 3.00 -4.65 7.52
C ARG A 138 4.04 -4.54 6.39
N LEU A 139 5.28 -4.92 6.67
CA LEU A 139 6.42 -4.88 5.74
C LEU A 139 6.56 -6.12 4.84
N LYS A 140 5.58 -7.05 4.82
CA LYS A 140 5.55 -8.14 3.82
C LYS A 140 5.43 -7.66 2.37
N ILE A 141 5.42 -6.35 2.13
CA ILE A 141 5.58 -5.75 0.81
C ILE A 141 7.06 -5.81 0.42
N VAL A 142 7.41 -6.98 -0.12
CA VAL A 142 8.58 -7.25 -0.97
C VAL A 142 9.95 -7.07 -0.31
N SER A 143 10.43 -8.13 0.35
CA SER A 143 11.88 -8.32 0.51
C SER A 143 12.50 -8.56 -0.87
N PHE A 144 13.05 -7.50 -1.45
CA PHE A 144 13.81 -7.57 -2.69
C PHE A 144 15.18 -8.19 -2.45
N THR A 145 15.28 -9.52 -2.56
CA THR A 145 16.56 -10.20 -2.77
C THR A 145 16.81 -10.25 -4.27
N VAL A 146 17.41 -9.19 -4.81
CA VAL A 146 17.97 -9.24 -6.17
C VAL A 146 19.26 -10.05 -6.11
N CYS A 147 19.15 -11.38 -6.25
CA CYS A 147 20.29 -12.22 -6.58
C CYS A 147 20.66 -11.98 -8.06
N MET A 148 21.42 -10.92 -8.31
CA MET A 148 22.22 -10.80 -9.53
C MET A 148 23.58 -11.43 -9.24
N PRO A 149 24.01 -12.49 -9.95
CA PRO A 149 25.18 -13.27 -9.57
C PRO A 149 26.53 -12.56 -9.72
N ASN A 150 26.60 -11.29 -10.17
CA ASN A 150 27.84 -10.48 -10.19
C ASN A 150 27.49 -9.00 -10.39
N SER A 151 27.08 -8.28 -9.33
CA SER A 151 26.83 -6.84 -9.40
C SER A 151 27.59 -6.09 -8.29
N PRO A 152 28.41 -5.07 -8.62
CA PRO A 152 29.20 -4.30 -7.65
C PRO A 152 28.33 -3.46 -6.69
N PHE A 153 27.01 -3.43 -6.87
CA PHE A 153 26.07 -2.70 -6.00
C PHE A 153 25.85 -3.35 -4.61
N LEU A 154 26.38 -4.54 -4.35
CA LEU A 154 26.30 -5.20 -3.04
C LEU A 154 27.20 -4.57 -1.96
N LEU A 155 28.10 -3.66 -2.33
CA LEU A 155 28.96 -2.96 -1.37
C LEU A 155 28.22 -1.85 -0.59
N CYS A 156 27.13 -1.27 -1.12
CA CYS A 156 26.44 -0.17 -0.45
C CYS A 156 25.54 -0.60 0.73
N LYS A 157 25.04 -1.84 0.76
CA LYS A 157 24.18 -2.28 1.89
C LYS A 157 24.96 -2.63 3.16
N LYS A 158 26.26 -2.92 3.06
CA LYS A 158 27.07 -3.29 4.23
C LYS A 158 27.64 -2.10 4.99
N VAL A 159 27.64 -0.90 4.38
CA VAL A 159 28.13 0.33 5.02
C VAL A 159 27.08 0.98 5.92
N PHE A 160 25.79 0.85 5.60
CA PHE A 160 24.72 1.51 6.39
C PHE A 160 24.38 0.82 7.71
N TRP A 161 24.78 -0.44 7.93
CA TRP A 161 24.49 -1.15 9.19
C TRP A 161 25.56 -0.92 10.27
N ASN A 162 26.70 -0.31 9.94
CA ASN A 162 27.81 -0.11 10.88
C ASN A 162 27.96 1.32 11.40
N ILE A 163 27.02 2.24 11.10
CA ILE A 163 27.08 3.63 11.56
C ILE A 163 26.09 3.91 12.71
N GLU A 164 25.16 2.99 13.03
CA GLU A 164 24.20 3.16 14.15
C GLU A 164 24.52 2.30 15.39
N ASN A 165 25.73 1.74 15.49
CA ASN A 165 26.22 1.08 16.72
C ASN A 165 27.67 1.49 17.03
N GLN A 166 27.90 2.79 17.17
CA GLN A 166 28.97 3.36 17.99
C GLN A 166 28.40 4.42 18.91
#